data_AF-A0A8T9ZCR2-F1
#
_entry.id   AF-A0A8T9ZCR2-F1
#
_cell.length_a   1.000
_cell.length_b   1.000
_cell.length_c   1.000
_cell.angle_alpha   90.00
_cell.angle_beta   90.00
_cell.angle_gamma   90.00
#
_symmetry.space_group_name_H-M   'P 1'
#
loop_
_entity.id
_entity.type
_entity.pdbx_description
1 polymer ?
#
loop_
_entity_poly.entity_id
_entity_poly.type
_entity_poly.pdbx_seq_one_letter_code
_entity_poly.pdbx_strand_id
1 'polypeptide(L)' 'MREELLRKVIRTKIKVGMHILEELPTPIQQSAKQMLNILQEELAAYPQEQEHHEDNLKSIIIE' A
#
# COMPACT_ATOMS: atom_id res chain seq x y z
N MET A 1 -4.95 5.76 -11.13
CA MET A 1 -3.82 6.71 -10.99
C MET A 1 -3.75 7.45 -9.64
N ARG A 2 -4.78 8.21 -9.19
CA ARG A 2 -4.66 9.00 -7.93
C ARG A 2 -4.59 8.14 -6.66
N GLU A 3 -5.40 7.10 -6.56
CA GLU A 3 -5.40 6.21 -5.38
C GLU A 3 -4.15 5.34 -5.30
N GLU A 4 -3.66 4.87 -6.44
CA GLU A 4 -2.43 4.09 -6.52
C GLU A 4 -1.22 4.94 -6.10
N LEU A 5 -1.16 6.19 -6.55
CA LEU A 5 -0.15 7.15 -6.10
C LEU A 5 -0.27 7.40 -4.59
N LEU A 6 -1.49 7.55 -4.07
CA LEU A 6 -1.74 7.69 -2.63
C LEU A 6 -1.25 6.46 -1.85
N ARG A 7 -1.56 5.23 -2.29
CA ARG A 7 -1.03 4.00 -1.67
C ARG A 7 0.48 3.95 -1.70
N LYS A 8 1.11 4.34 -2.81
CA LYS A 8 2.57 4.38 -2.95
C LYS A 8 3.19 5.38 -1.96
N VAL A 9 2.57 6.55 -1.80
CA VAL A 9 2.98 7.55 -0.82
C VAL A 9 2.84 7.01 0.61
N ILE A 10 1.72 6.38 0.96
CA ILE A 10 1.50 5.84 2.31
C ILE A 10 2.48 4.69 2.61
N ARG A 11 2.66 3.73 1.69
CA ARG A 11 3.66 2.65 1.83
C ARG A 11 5.07 3.20 2.04
N THR A 12 5.43 4.26 1.32
CA THR A 12 6.74 4.93 1.48
C THR A 12 6.87 5.55 2.86
N LYS A 13 5.83 6.23 3.37
CA LYS A 13 5.83 6.81 4.72
C LYS A 13 5.97 5.76 5.82
N ILE A 14 5.30 4.61 5.67
CA ILE A 14 5.45 3.48 6.61
C ILE A 14 6.90 2.95 6.59
N LYS A 15 7.49 2.76 5.41
CA LYS A 15 8.87 2.28 5.27
C LYS A 15 9.88 3.25 5.90
N VAL A 16 9.72 4.55 5.68
CA VAL A 16 10.55 5.57 6.32
C VAL A 16 10.34 5.57 7.84
N GLY A 17 9.09 5.45 8.29
CA GLY A 17 8.76 5.30 9.71
C GLY A 17 9.49 4.13 10.36
N MET A 18 9.45 2.93 9.75
CA MET A 18 10.18 1.77 10.24
C MET A 18 11.68 2.04 10.40
N HIS A 19 12.30 2.71 9.44
CA HIS A 19 13.73 3.04 9.51
C HIS A 19 14.05 3.99 10.67
N ILE A 20 13.23 5.03 10.88
CA ILE A 20 13.38 5.94 12.02
C ILE A 20 13.21 5.18 13.35
N LEU A 21 12.31 4.20 13.42
CA LEU A 21 12.11 3.39 14.63
C LEU A 21 13.32 2.51 14.96
N GLU A 22 14.17 2.17 13.99
CA GLU A 22 15.42 1.42 14.24
C GLU A 22 16.43 2.23 15.05
N GLU A 23 16.30 3.56 15.07
CA GLU A 23 17.16 4.47 15.83
C GLU A 23 16.65 4.71 17.26
N LEU A 24 15.45 4.23 17.60
CA LEU A 24 14.83 4.45 18.92
C LEU A 24 15.13 3.31 19.90
N PRO A 25 15.06 3.57 21.23
CA PRO A 25 15.17 2.53 22.25
C PRO A 25 14.15 1.40 22.05
N THR A 26 14.58 0.17 22.36
CA THR A 26 13.83 -1.07 22.11
C THR A 26 12.36 -1.04 22.58
N PRO A 27 12.02 -0.50 23.77
CA PRO A 27 10.62 -0.45 24.21
C PRO A 27 9.74 0.41 23.30
N ILE A 28 10.25 1.55 22.83
CA ILE A 28 9.54 2.46 21.93
C ILE A 28 9.43 1.85 20.53
N GLN A 29 10.52 1.22 20.07
CA GLN A 29 10.55 0.52 18.79
C GLN A 29 9.51 -0.60 18.74
N GLN A 30 9.34 -1.40 19.80
CA GLN A 30 8.38 -2.50 19.83
C GLN A 30 6.93 -2.00 19.73
N SER A 31 6.56 -1.02 20.55
CA SER A 31 5.20 -0.44 20.50
C SER A 31 4.91 0.21 19.15
N ALA A 32 5.88 0.94 18.59
CA ALA A 32 5.69 1.60 17.30
C ALA A 32 5.69 0.61 16.11
N LYS A 33 6.45 -0.49 16.17
CA LYS A 33 6.38 -1.57 15.17
C LYS A 33 5.00 -2.22 15.13
N GLN A 34 4.39 -2.48 16.30
CA GLN A 34 3.03 -3.01 16.36
C GLN A 34 2.03 -2.08 15.65
N MET A 35 2.13 -0.77 15.90
CA MET A 35 1.26 0.22 15.26
C MET A 35 1.47 0.29 13.74
N LEU A 36 2.73 0.28 13.26
CA LEU A 36 3.02 0.31 11.82
C LEU A 36 2.53 -0.95 11.10
N ASN A 37 2.60 -2.12 11.75
CA ASN A 37 2.09 -3.37 11.18
C ASN A 37 0.58 -3.31 10.97
N ILE A 38 -0.19 -2.78 11.93
CA ILE A 38 -1.65 -2.59 11.80
C ILE A 38 -1.95 -1.70 10.59
N LEU A 39 -1.25 -0.57 10.45
CA LEU A 39 -1.45 0.33 9.30
C LEU A 39 -1.10 -0.34 7.96
N GLN A 40 -0.09 -1.20 7.94
CA GLN A 40 0.29 -1.95 6.75
C GLN A 40 -0.76 -3.02 6.38
N GLU A 41 -1.35 -3.68 7.38
CA GLU A 41 -2.45 -4.64 7.21
C GLU A 41 -3.70 -3.94 6.67
N GLU A 42 -4.07 -2.79 7.23
CA GLU A 42 -5.21 -1.98 6.75
C GLU A 42 -5.05 -1.55 5.28
N LEU A 43 -3.83 -1.16 4.88
CA LEU A 43 -3.52 -0.80 3.50
C LEU A 43 -3.51 -1.99 2.54
N ALA A 44 -3.22 -3.18 3.05
CA ALA A 44 -3.26 -4.43 2.27
C ALA A 44 -4.68 -4.97 2.14
N ALA A 45 -5.53 -4.75 3.17
CA ALA A 45 -6.92 -5.19 3.21
C ALA A 45 -7.83 -4.40 2.25
N TYR A 46 -7.41 -3.23 1.77
CA TYR A 46 -8.08 -2.57 0.66
C TYR A 46 -7.71 -3.28 -0.65
N PRO A 47 -8.62 -4.09 -1.26
CA PRO A 47 -8.37 -4.59 -2.59
C PRO A 47 -8.07 -3.41 -3.53
N GLN A 48 -7.16 -3.59 -4.47
CA GLN A 48 -7.17 -2.77 -5.68
C GLN A 48 -8.60 -2.91 -6.20
N GLU A 49 -9.42 -1.86 -6.10
CA GLU A 49 -10.57 -1.76 -6.98
C GLU A 49 -10.00 -2.03 -8.36
N GLN A 50 -10.52 -3.11 -8.94
CA GLN A 50 -10.06 -3.80 -10.12
C GLN A 50 -9.25 -2.86 -11.01
N GLU A 51 -7.97 -3.16 -11.21
CA GLU A 51 -7.39 -2.89 -12.52
C GLU A 51 -8.39 -3.52 -13.49
N HIS A 52 -9.24 -2.67 -14.07
CA HIS A 52 -10.10 -3.04 -15.16
C HIS A 52 -9.22 -3.86 -16.09
N HIS A 53 -9.57 -5.12 -16.28
CA HIS A 53 -9.24 -5.83 -17.49
C HIS A 53 -9.87 -5.03 -18.64
N GLU A 54 -9.24 -3.92 -19.04
CA GLU A 54 -9.28 -3.42 -20.40
C GLU A 54 -8.34 -4.28 -21.26
N ASP A 55 -8.42 -5.60 -21.10
CA ASP A 55 -7.81 -6.57 -22.00
C ASP A 55 -8.92 -7.56 -22.39
N ASN A 56 -9.91 -7.03 -23.08
CA ASN A 56 -10.70 -7.80 -24.03
C ASN A 56 -11.21 -6.82 -25.08
N LEU A 57 -10.31 -6.44 -25.97
CA LEU A 57 -10.58 -6.15 -27.39
C LEU A 57 -11.35 -7.34 -28.00
N LYS A 58 -12.60 -7.54 -27.60
CA LYS A 58 -13.51 -8.49 -28.24
C LYS A 58 -14.11 -7.81 -29.46
N SER A 59 -13.42 -8.03 -30.56
CA SER A 59 -13.93 -8.09 -31.92
C SER A 59 -14.81 -6.92 -32.37
N ILE A 60 -14.19 -5.94 -33.01
CA ILE A 60 -14.84 -5.23 -34.10
C ILE A 60 -14.95 -6.24 -35.25
N ILE A 61 -16.12 -6.85 -35.42
CA ILE A 61 -16.52 -7.41 -36.72
C ILE A 61 -17.28 -6.28 -37.41
N ILE A 62 -16.70 -5.73 -38.47
CA ILE A 62 -17.43 -4.92 -39.44
C ILE A 62 -17.72 -5.87 -40.61
N GLU A 63 -19.00 -6.15 -40.81
CA GLU A 63 -19.55 -6.76 -42.03
C GLU A 63 -20.39 -5.70 -42.76
#